data_AF-A0A497BBM4-F1
#
_entry.id   AF-A0A497BBM4-F1
#
_cell.length_a   1.000
_cell.length_b   1.000
_cell.length_c   1.000
_cell.angle_alpha   90.00
_cell.angle_beta   90.00
_cell.angle_gamma   90.00
#
_symmetry.space_group_name_H-M   'P 1'
#
loop_
_entity.id
_entity.type
_entity.pdbx_description
1 polymer ?
#
loop_
_entity_poly.entity_id
_entity_poly.type
_entity_poly.pdbx_seq_one_letter_code
_entity_poly.pdbx_strand_id
1 'polypeptide(L)'
;MVPSRIERQVKWLVGEFLRNATTYVSIHIEYDKVKNVAEVYLNGDKVATIGERTSIFGWPGLTGEQMVRLSKETLKEEESDG
;
A
#
# COMPACT_ATOMS: atom_id res chain seq x y z
N MET A 1 -10.67 2.63 -17.55
CA MET A 1 -11.15 2.57 -16.16
C MET A 1 -10.04 3.15 -15.29
N VAL A 2 -10.32 4.19 -14.51
CA VAL A 2 -9.34 4.78 -13.60
C VAL A 2 -9.21 3.84 -12.38
N PRO A 3 -8.00 3.40 -12.01
CA PRO A 3 -7.80 2.51 -10.85
C PRO A 3 -8.34 3.15 -9.56
N SER A 4 -8.89 2.39 -8.61
CA SER A 4 -9.31 2.97 -7.32
C SER A 4 -8.12 3.44 -6.47
N ARG A 5 -8.35 4.31 -5.47
CA ARG A 5 -7.28 4.73 -4.54
C ARG A 5 -6.62 3.52 -3.86
N ILE A 6 -7.41 2.52 -3.47
CA ILE A 6 -6.91 1.27 -2.90
C ILE A 6 -6.00 0.55 -3.90
N GLU A 7 -6.44 0.38 -5.14
CA GLU A 7 -5.65 -0.32 -6.16
C GLU A 7 -4.30 0.39 -6.42
N ARG A 8 -4.30 1.72 -6.48
CA ARG A 8 -3.07 2.51 -6.66
C ARG A 8 -2.11 2.35 -5.48
N GLN A 9 -2.61 2.50 -4.25
CA GLN A 9 -1.76 2.36 -3.06
C GLN A 9 -1.22 0.94 -2.89
N VAL A 10 -2.04 -0.09 -3.16
CA VAL A 10 -1.59 -1.48 -3.16
C VAL A 10 -0.50 -1.69 -4.20
N LYS A 11 -0.68 -1.21 -5.44
CA LYS A 11 0.34 -1.31 -6.50
C LYS A 11 1.65 -0.61 -6.12
N TRP A 12 1.56 0.58 -5.53
CA TRP A 12 2.73 1.30 -5.05
C TRP A 12 3.48 0.49 -3.98
N LEU A 13 2.75 -0.05 -3.00
CA LEU A 13 3.32 -0.82 -1.89
C LEU A 13 3.97 -2.12 -2.36
N VAL A 14 3.33 -2.84 -3.28
CA VAL A 14 3.91 -4.02 -3.92
C VAL A 14 5.20 -3.65 -4.65
N GLY A 15 5.20 -2.53 -5.38
CA GLY A 15 6.39 -2.02 -6.06
C GLY A 15 7.53 -1.70 -5.09
N GLU A 16 7.23 -1.18 -3.90
CA GLU A 16 8.22 -0.96 -2.85
C GLU A 16 8.84 -2.25 -2.35
N PHE A 17 8.02 -3.26 -2.03
CA PHE A 17 8.54 -4.54 -1.56
C PHE A 17 9.44 -5.20 -2.60
N LEU A 18 9.04 -5.20 -3.86
CA LEU A 18 9.83 -5.79 -4.94
C LEU A 18 11.15 -5.05 -5.19
N ARG A 19 11.18 -3.71 -5.08
CA ARG A 19 12.42 -2.92 -5.23
C ARG A 19 13.43 -3.18 -4.11
N ASN A 20 12.95 -3.47 -2.90
CA ASN A 20 13.81 -3.67 -1.73
C ASN A 20 14.08 -5.15 -1.43
N ALA A 21 13.46 -6.08 -2.17
CA ALA A 21 13.65 -7.51 -1.97
C ALA A 21 15.09 -7.91 -2.35
N THR A 22 15.88 -8.31 -1.35
CA THR A 22 17.22 -8.89 -1.54
C THR A 22 17.19 -10.41 -1.64
N THR A 23 16.04 -11.02 -1.31
CA THR A 23 15.80 -12.47 -1.32
C THR A 23 14.38 -12.75 -1.84
N TYR A 24 13.96 -14.02 -1.84
CA TYR A 24 12.59 -14.39 -2.18
C TYR A 24 11.60 -13.74 -1.21
N VAL A 25 10.58 -13.09 -1.77
CA VAL A 25 9.46 -12.52 -1.03
C VAL A 25 8.15 -13.13 -1.50
N SER A 26 7.26 -13.42 -0.55
CA SER A 26 5.87 -13.77 -0.81
C SER A 26 5.01 -12.54 -0.52
N ILE A 27 4.20 -12.12 -1.49
CA ILE A 27 3.29 -10.99 -1.34
C ILE A 27 1.88 -11.52 -1.56
N HIS A 28 1.04 -11.41 -0.53
CA HIS A 28 -0.35 -11.84 -0.56
C HIS A 28 -1.26 -10.63 -0.30
N ILE A 29 -2.36 -10.54 -1.04
CA ILE A 29 -3.28 -9.41 -1.00
C ILE A 29 -4.69 -9.98 -0.88
N GLU A 30 -5.40 -9.59 0.18
CA GLU A 30 -6.80 -9.92 0.37
C GLU A 30 -7.64 -8.65 0.22
N TYR A 31 -8.71 -8.71 -0.56
CA TYR A 31 -9.61 -7.58 -0.76
C TYR A 31 -11.01 -7.91 -0.25
N ASP A 32 -11.41 -7.24 0.83
CA ASP A 32 -12.76 -7.28 1.39
C ASP A 32 -13.63 -6.25 0.66
N LYS A 33 -14.48 -6.73 -0.26
CA LYS A 33 -15.41 -5.88 -1.02
C LYS A 33 -16.47 -5.22 -0.16
N VAL A 34 -16.86 -5.82 0.97
CA VAL A 34 -17.92 -5.30 1.83
C VAL A 34 -17.41 -4.11 2.62
N LYS A 35 -16.20 -4.23 3.18
CA LYS A 35 -15.55 -3.14 3.91
C LYS A 35 -14.84 -2.15 2.99
N ASN A 36 -14.63 -2.54 1.73
CA ASN A 36 -13.82 -1.82 0.76
C ASN A 36 -12.41 -1.55 1.32
N VAL A 37 -11.70 -2.63 1.66
CA VAL A 37 -10.37 -2.61 2.28
C VAL A 37 -9.51 -3.71 1.66
N ALA A 38 -8.25 -3.39 1.39
CA ALA A 38 -7.22 -4.37 1.05
C ALA A 38 -6.30 -4.63 2.26
N GLU A 39 -6.09 -5.89 2.61
CA GLU A 39 -5.06 -6.32 3.55
C GLU A 39 -3.87 -6.86 2.76
N VAL A 40 -2.67 -6.38 3.08
CA VAL A 40 -1.44 -6.74 2.39
C VAL A 40 -0.51 -7.46 3.36
N TYR A 41 -0.01 -8.60 2.92
CA TYR A 41 0.85 -9.48 3.69
C TYR A 41 2.18 -9.66 2.96
N LEU A 42 3.28 -9.59 3.71
CA LEU A 42 4.64 -9.83 3.24
C LEU A 42 5.23 -11.01 4.03
N ASN A 43 5.62 -12.08 3.33
CA ASN A 43 6.14 -13.31 3.93
C ASN A 43 5.22 -13.94 4.99
N GLY A 44 3.91 -13.73 4.86
CA GLY A 44 2.89 -14.23 5.79
C GLY A 44 2.49 -13.23 6.88
N ASP A 45 3.27 -12.16 7.09
CA ASP A 45 2.96 -11.13 8.10
C ASP A 45 2.12 -10.01 7.50
N LYS A 46 1.07 -9.59 8.22
CA LYS A 46 0.24 -8.46 7.78
C LYS A 46 0.99 -7.14 7.96
N VAL A 47 1.28 -6.48 6.84
CA VAL A 47 2.08 -5.24 6.81
C VAL A 47 1.26 -4.00 6.48
N ALA A 48 0.06 -4.15 5.90
CA ALA A 48 -0.83 -3.02 5.68
C ALA A 48 -2.31 -3.39 5.65
N THR A 49 -3.14 -2.42 6.02
CA THR A 49 -4.57 -2.38 5.79
C THR A 49 -4.88 -1.07 5.07
N ILE A 50 -5.32 -1.14 3.81
CA ILE A 50 -5.54 0.00 2.92
C ILE A 50 -7.04 0.11 2.66
N GLY A 51 -7.69 1.12 3.25
CA GLY A 51 -9.09 1.46 2.99
C GLY A 51 -9.22 2.76 2.21
N GLU A 52 -10.44 3.12 1.80
CA GLU A 52 -10.69 4.28 0.93
C GLU A 52 -10.22 5.61 1.53
N ARG A 53 -10.34 5.77 2.86
CA ARG A 53 -10.03 7.02 3.57
C ARG A 53 -8.75 6.94 4.39
N THR A 54 -8.42 5.78 4.91
CA THR A 54 -7.30 5.57 5.83
C THR A 54 -6.52 4.33 5.44
N SER A 55 -5.21 4.41 5.63
CA SER A 55 -4.29 3.29 5.41
C SER A 55 -3.44 3.12 6.66
N ILE A 56 -3.37 1.91 7.17
CA ILE A 56 -2.63 1.54 8.38
C ILE A 56 -1.48 0.64 7.94
N PHE A 57 -0.27 0.92 8.42
CA PHE A 57 0.93 0.15 8.11
C PHE A 57 1.47 -0.50 9.39
N GLY A 58 1.62 -1.82 9.38
CA GLY A 58 2.15 -2.64 10.48
C GLY A 58 3.65 -2.89 10.36
N TRP A 59 4.26 -3.51 11.39
CA TRP A 59 5.69 -3.89 11.42
C TRP A 59 5.88 -5.38 11.05
N PRO A 60 6.98 -5.82 10.38
CA PRO A 60 8.11 -5.05 9.84
C PRO A 60 7.64 -4.19 8.65
N GLY A 61 7.59 -2.89 8.91
CA GLY A 61 6.85 -1.94 8.11
C GLY A 61 7.75 -1.11 7.22
N LEU A 62 7.12 -0.23 6.45
CA LEU A 62 7.81 0.79 5.67
C LEU A 62 8.78 1.58 6.56
N THR A 63 9.98 1.82 6.07
CA THR A 63 10.91 2.75 6.72
C THR A 63 10.30 4.15 6.75
N GLY A 64 10.80 5.02 7.64
CA GLY A 64 10.35 6.43 7.69
C GLY A 64 10.47 7.14 6.34
N GLU A 65 11.49 6.82 5.54
CA GLU A 65 11.67 7.36 4.19
C GLU A 65 10.57 6.86 3.23
N GLN A 66 10.24 5.57 3.28
CA GLN A 66 9.16 5.01 2.46
C GLN A 66 7.80 5.60 2.82
N MET A 67 7.55 5.86 4.11
CA MET A 67 6.34 6.55 4.57
C MET A 67 6.23 7.98 4.02
N VAL A 68 7.34 8.71 3.93
CA VAL A 68 7.38 10.06 3.32
C VAL A 68 7.15 10.02 1.80
N ARG A 69 7.63 9.00 1.10
CA ARG A 69 7.35 8.85 -0.34
C ARG A 69 5.90 8.46 -0.60
N LEU A 70 5.33 7.58 0.23
CA LEU A 70 3.91 7.23 0.16
C LEU A 70 3.01 8.46 0.37
N SER A 71 3.33 9.32 1.34
CA SER A 71 2.53 10.53 1.59
C SER A 71 2.58 11.48 0.40
N LYS A 72 3.74 11.65 -0.24
CA LYS A 72 3.87 12.46 -1.46
C LYS A 72 3.08 11.92 -2.66
N GLU A 73 3.09 10.60 -2.86
CA GLU A 73 2.28 9.97 -3.90
C GLU A 73 0.78 10.06 -3.61
N THR A 74 0.39 10.12 -2.33
CA THR A 74 -1.00 10.35 -1.91
C THR A 74 -1.41 11.83 -2.03
N LEU A 75 -0.49 12.78 -1.76
CA LEU A 75 -0.75 14.23 -1.75
C LEU A 75 -0.72 14.88 -3.13
N LYS A 76 0.07 14.37 -4.10
CA LYS A 76 0.03 14.83 -5.50
C LYS A 76 -1.38 14.75 -6.12
N GLU A 77 -2.25 13.91 -5.56
CA GLU A 77 -3.64 13.74 -6.01
C GLU A 77 -4.57 14.83 -5.44
N GLU A 78 -4.38 15.31 -4.20
CA GLU A 78 -5.25 16.37 -3.64
C GLU A 78 -5.09 17.72 -4.36
N GLU A 79 -3.93 17.99 -4.96
CA GLU A 79 -3.67 19.21 -5.75
C GLU A 79 -4.08 19.09 -7.23
N SER A 80 -4.30 17.88 -7.76
CA SER A 80 -4.69 17.67 -9.18
C SER A 80 -6.20 17.60 -9.39
N ASP A 81 -6.98 17.39 -8.33
CA ASP A 81 -8.45 17.37 -8.33
C ASP A 81 -9.07 18.72 -7.88
N GLY A 82 -8.25 19.78 -7.72
CA GLY A 82 -8.63 21.14 -7.28
C GLY A 82 -8.67 22.19 -8.39
#